data_AF-A0A644YGS7-F1
#
_entry.id   AF-A0A644YGS7-F1
#
_cell.length_a   1.000
_cell.length_b   1.000
_cell.length_c   1.000
_cell.angle_alpha   90.00
_cell.angle_beta   90.00
_cell.angle_gamma   90.00
#
_symmetry.space_group_name_H-M   'P 1'
#
loop_
_entity.id
_entity.type
_entity.pdbx_description
1 polymer ?
#
loop_
_entity_poly.entity_id
_entity_poly.type
_entity_poly.pdbx_seq_one_letter_code
_entity_poly.pdbx_strand_id
1 'polypeptide(L)'
;MVNRSTQMNRVHVGKFFFGGGGWNGGHLMGTLYIPSLQVETSILEQISDKIDSFKKAIIHLSKKYNNLQYVGSASKTLIKDNSIDYIFTDPPFGANIMYSELNLLPESWLKVFTNNKKEAIENKTQGKSLLEYQEIMTDCFKEYYRVLKPSKWMTVEFSNTSAAVWNGIQTGLQKAGFVIANVAALDKQQGSFKAVTTPTAVKQDLIISCYKPSVEFEINFKTYQGDKVVWDFVNEHLQHLPVHIKKESNTTAIIERSPKILFDRLITFYLMRGLPVPIDAKDFQEGLKQRFVERDGMYFIAEQAAEYDEKKAKAPNFVQLSLIVANESDAIEWLKSRLREKPQKYQDIMPDFRIATQSLRKGDTLPELKDLLEQSFIQEPDGTWRTPNPNEAKDREAMRTKVLLKEFNAYTTAISAAKAKKLKEVRVEALRAGFKNCWEQKDFKTIVSLGDMIPQNILLEDEQLLMYYDIAKDRF
;
A
#
# COMPACT_ATOMS: atom_id res chain seq x y z
N MET A 1 14.33 -9.59 -31.03
CA MET A 1 13.02 -10.09 -31.53
C MET A 1 13.15 -11.39 -32.32
N VAL A 2 14.26 -12.14 -32.17
CA VAL A 2 14.51 -13.45 -32.81
C VAL A 2 13.77 -14.60 -32.09
N ASN A 3 13.24 -14.36 -30.88
CA ASN A 3 12.48 -15.35 -30.10
C ASN A 3 11.17 -15.81 -30.76
N ARG A 4 10.66 -15.09 -31.77
CA ARG A 4 9.51 -15.52 -32.59
C ARG A 4 9.91 -16.50 -33.71
N SER A 5 11.16 -16.93 -33.76
CA SER A 5 11.65 -17.91 -34.74
C SER A 5 12.30 -19.11 -34.05
N THR A 6 12.24 -19.19 -32.72
CA THR A 6 12.70 -20.37 -31.97
C THR A 6 11.59 -21.42 -31.95
N GLN A 7 11.93 -22.65 -31.55
CA GLN A 7 10.98 -23.76 -31.31
C GLN A 7 9.87 -23.44 -30.27
N MET A 8 9.73 -22.18 -29.81
CA MET A 8 8.83 -21.71 -28.75
C MET A 8 7.49 -21.12 -29.26
N ASN A 9 7.20 -21.15 -30.57
CA ASN A 9 5.97 -20.61 -31.15
C ASN A 9 4.77 -21.55 -31.11
N ARG A 10 3.59 -21.02 -30.77
CA ARG A 10 2.32 -21.78 -30.74
C ARG A 10 1.47 -21.55 -31.99
N VAL A 11 0.68 -22.55 -32.34
CA VAL A 11 -0.34 -22.46 -33.40
C VAL A 11 -1.65 -21.92 -32.83
N HIS A 12 -2.23 -20.90 -33.46
CA HIS A 12 -3.63 -20.54 -33.20
C HIS A 12 -4.55 -21.51 -33.95
N VAL A 13 -4.83 -22.68 -33.36
CA VAL A 13 -5.64 -23.75 -33.96
C VAL A 13 -6.92 -23.23 -34.61
N GLY A 14 -7.66 -22.35 -33.92
CA GLY A 14 -8.88 -21.74 -34.46
C GLY A 14 -8.66 -20.91 -35.73
N LYS A 15 -7.61 -20.07 -35.77
CA LYS A 15 -7.29 -19.27 -36.97
C LYS A 15 -6.67 -20.10 -38.08
N PHE A 16 -5.90 -21.13 -37.72
CA PHE A 16 -5.26 -22.04 -38.67
C PHE A 16 -6.29 -22.86 -39.45
N PHE A 17 -7.32 -23.38 -38.78
CA PHE A 17 -8.36 -24.19 -39.43
C PHE A 17 -9.57 -23.38 -39.95
N PHE A 18 -9.90 -22.23 -39.36
CA PHE A 18 -11.15 -21.52 -39.66
C PHE A 18 -10.96 -20.06 -40.13
N GLY A 19 -9.73 -19.59 -40.32
CA GLY A 19 -9.44 -18.21 -40.77
C GLY A 19 -9.72 -17.13 -39.71
N GLY A 20 -9.47 -15.85 -40.06
CA GLY A 20 -9.73 -14.70 -39.18
C GLY A 20 -8.51 -13.99 -38.55
N GLY A 21 -7.33 -14.13 -39.16
CA GLY A 21 -6.08 -13.47 -38.76
C GLY A 21 -4.88 -14.43 -38.85
N GLY A 22 -3.66 -13.94 -38.55
CA GLY A 22 -2.44 -14.75 -38.65
C GLY A 22 -2.50 -16.07 -37.84
N TRP A 23 -1.94 -17.15 -38.40
CA TRP A 23 -1.96 -18.51 -37.82
C TRP A 23 -1.01 -18.73 -36.64
N ASN A 24 -0.05 -17.81 -36.43
CA ASN A 24 0.95 -17.92 -35.38
C ASN A 24 0.46 -17.20 -34.12
N GLY A 25 0.35 -17.93 -33.00
CA GLY A 25 -0.02 -17.40 -31.70
C GLY A 25 1.11 -16.80 -30.88
N GLY A 26 2.30 -16.70 -31.48
CA GLY A 26 3.49 -16.17 -30.82
C GLY A 26 4.02 -17.11 -29.73
N HIS A 27 4.97 -16.59 -28.96
CA HIS A 27 5.55 -17.26 -27.79
C HIS A 27 4.73 -16.93 -26.54
N LEU A 28 4.74 -17.85 -25.56
CA LEU A 28 4.16 -17.54 -24.25
C LEU A 28 5.08 -16.53 -23.54
N MET A 29 4.53 -15.39 -23.14
CA MET A 29 5.28 -14.37 -22.41
C MET A 29 5.68 -14.89 -21.02
N GLY A 30 6.89 -14.55 -20.57
CA GLY A 30 7.35 -14.84 -19.20
C GLY A 30 7.76 -16.29 -18.95
N THR A 31 8.04 -17.10 -19.97
CA THR A 31 8.54 -18.48 -19.80
C THR A 31 9.46 -18.91 -20.94
N LEU A 32 10.37 -19.84 -20.65
CA LEU A 32 11.13 -20.60 -21.63
C LEU A 32 10.41 -21.93 -21.88
N TYR A 33 9.34 -21.89 -22.67
CA TYR A 33 8.50 -23.07 -22.96
C TYR A 33 8.60 -23.46 -24.43
N ILE A 34 8.86 -24.75 -24.69
CA ILE A 34 8.79 -25.35 -26.02
C ILE A 34 7.40 -25.99 -26.18
N PRO A 35 6.51 -25.46 -27.03
CA PRO A 35 5.21 -26.04 -27.32
C PRO A 35 5.30 -27.40 -28.00
N SER A 36 4.31 -28.24 -27.69
CA SER A 36 4.11 -29.55 -28.33
C SER A 36 3.73 -29.43 -29.81
N LEU A 37 3.13 -28.32 -30.21
CA LEU A 37 2.81 -27.99 -31.60
C LEU A 37 3.64 -26.78 -32.03
N GLN A 38 4.62 -27.03 -32.90
CA GLN A 38 5.51 -26.01 -33.44
C GLN A 38 5.02 -25.61 -34.83
N VAL A 39 5.06 -24.31 -35.12
CA VAL A 39 4.93 -23.79 -36.50
C VAL A 39 6.20 -23.05 -36.83
N GLU A 40 6.86 -23.53 -37.88
CA GLU A 40 8.00 -22.83 -38.48
C GLU A 40 7.50 -21.54 -39.14
N THR A 41 8.21 -20.45 -38.89
CA THR A 41 7.93 -19.15 -39.50
C THR A 41 9.20 -18.63 -40.13
N SER A 42 9.12 -18.18 -41.38
CA SER A 42 10.27 -17.66 -42.12
C SER A 42 10.90 -16.49 -41.37
N ILE A 43 12.19 -16.60 -41.06
CA ILE A 43 12.95 -15.53 -40.39
C ILE A 43 13.01 -14.29 -41.29
N LEU A 44 13.13 -14.49 -42.61
CA LEU A 44 13.22 -13.39 -43.58
C LEU A 44 11.93 -12.57 -43.64
N GLU A 45 10.77 -13.24 -43.65
CA GLU A 45 9.46 -12.57 -43.61
C GLU A 45 9.30 -11.75 -42.32
N GLN A 46 9.66 -12.33 -41.17
CA GLN A 46 9.58 -11.63 -39.89
C GLN A 46 10.49 -10.41 -39.80
N ILE A 47 11.71 -10.50 -40.37
CA ILE A 47 12.62 -9.35 -40.47
C ILE A 47 11.99 -8.27 -41.37
N SER A 48 11.45 -8.64 -42.52
CA SER A 48 10.78 -7.72 -43.43
C SER A 48 9.60 -7.00 -42.76
N ASP A 49 8.70 -7.75 -42.13
CA ASP A 49 7.55 -7.21 -41.39
C ASP A 49 7.98 -6.21 -40.31
N LYS A 50 9.09 -6.52 -39.62
CA LYS A 50 9.60 -5.67 -38.56
C LYS A 50 10.23 -4.39 -39.10
N ILE A 51 10.97 -4.48 -40.20
CA ILE A 51 11.50 -3.31 -40.92
C ILE A 51 10.37 -2.41 -41.37
N ASP A 52 9.30 -2.97 -41.94
CA ASP A 52 8.16 -2.17 -42.40
C ASP A 52 7.40 -1.53 -41.24
N SER A 53 7.30 -2.21 -40.10
CA SER A 53 6.79 -1.62 -38.86
C SER A 53 7.66 -0.45 -38.38
N PHE A 54 8.99 -0.56 -38.45
CA PHE A 54 9.89 0.53 -38.10
C PHE A 54 9.80 1.71 -39.09
N LYS A 55 9.70 1.45 -40.41
CA LYS A 55 9.48 2.49 -41.42
C LYS A 55 8.17 3.26 -41.16
N LYS A 56 7.11 2.55 -40.78
CA LYS A 56 5.83 3.17 -40.39
C LYS A 56 5.96 3.97 -39.09
N ALA A 57 6.74 3.52 -38.12
CA ALA A 57 6.92 4.24 -36.87
C ALA A 57 7.81 5.49 -37.02
N ILE A 58 8.87 5.42 -37.84
CA ILE A 58 9.91 6.46 -37.91
C ILE A 58 9.37 7.81 -38.39
N ILE A 59 8.32 7.81 -39.22
CA ILE A 59 7.65 9.04 -39.68
C ILE A 59 6.91 9.77 -38.55
N HIS A 60 6.55 9.06 -37.48
CA HIS A 60 5.87 9.59 -36.30
C HIS A 60 6.82 9.91 -35.15
N LEU A 61 8.06 9.43 -35.20
CA LEU A 61 9.04 9.67 -34.15
C LEU A 61 9.63 11.07 -34.27
N SER A 62 9.70 11.77 -33.14
CA SER A 62 10.40 13.06 -33.04
C SER A 62 11.86 12.91 -33.45
N LYS A 63 12.36 13.86 -34.24
CA LYS A 63 13.80 13.97 -34.56
C LYS A 63 14.64 14.56 -33.42
N LYS A 64 14.01 14.92 -32.29
CA LYS A 64 14.69 15.42 -31.09
C LYS A 64 14.91 14.26 -30.12
N TYR A 65 16.17 13.93 -29.87
CA TYR A 65 16.60 12.89 -28.94
C TYR A 65 16.56 13.39 -27.49
N ASN A 66 15.35 13.62 -26.98
CA ASN A 66 15.13 14.15 -25.63
C ASN A 66 15.07 13.04 -24.57
N ASN A 67 15.42 11.80 -24.92
CA ASN A 67 15.41 10.65 -24.05
C ASN A 67 16.82 10.10 -23.86
N LEU A 68 17.08 9.59 -22.65
CA LEU A 68 18.28 8.84 -22.33
C LEU A 68 17.86 7.47 -21.84
N GLN A 69 18.56 6.44 -22.29
CA GLN A 69 18.41 5.08 -21.76
C GLN A 69 19.62 4.77 -20.88
N TYR A 70 19.35 4.24 -19.69
CA TYR A 70 20.36 3.73 -18.78
C TYR A 70 20.06 2.26 -18.47
N VAL A 71 21.11 1.44 -18.45
CA VAL A 71 21.04 0.03 -18.06
C VAL A 71 21.99 -0.16 -16.89
N GLY A 72 21.45 -0.50 -15.73
CA GLY A 72 22.22 -0.65 -14.51
C GLY A 72 21.31 -0.89 -13.31
N SER A 73 21.91 -0.89 -12.12
CA SER A 73 21.17 -1.09 -10.88
C SER A 73 20.35 0.16 -10.52
N ALA A 74 19.09 -0.05 -10.15
CA ALA A 74 18.21 1.00 -9.65
C ALA A 74 18.53 1.41 -8.19
N SER A 75 19.25 0.58 -7.43
CA SER A 75 19.70 0.92 -6.07
C SER A 75 20.99 1.73 -6.03
N LYS A 76 21.64 1.93 -7.18
CA LYS A 76 22.80 2.82 -7.30
C LYS A 76 22.95 3.31 -8.74
N THR A 77 22.54 4.54 -8.97
CA THR A 77 22.62 5.24 -10.24
C THR A 77 23.78 6.24 -10.23
N LEU A 78 24.12 6.76 -11.42
CA LEU A 78 25.10 7.84 -11.59
C LEU A 78 24.44 9.23 -11.61
N ILE A 79 23.14 9.30 -11.31
CA ILE A 79 22.35 10.53 -11.33
C ILE A 79 22.69 11.37 -10.10
N LYS A 80 22.75 12.70 -10.26
CA LYS A 80 23.05 13.63 -9.17
C LYS A 80 21.89 13.70 -8.16
N ASP A 81 22.22 14.00 -6.92
CA ASP A 81 21.24 14.29 -5.86
C ASP A 81 20.29 15.41 -6.31
N ASN A 82 19.01 15.31 -5.94
CA ASN A 82 18.00 16.35 -6.16
C ASN A 82 17.98 16.90 -7.59
N SER A 83 18.08 16.04 -8.60
CA SER A 83 18.14 16.43 -10.01
C SER A 83 16.92 16.02 -10.82
N ILE A 84 16.09 15.10 -10.30
CA ILE A 84 14.89 14.60 -10.97
C ILE A 84 13.64 15.31 -10.44
N ASP A 85 12.75 15.73 -11.37
CA ASP A 85 11.51 16.45 -11.04
C ASP A 85 10.30 15.53 -10.79
N TYR A 86 10.35 14.29 -11.30
CA TYR A 86 9.30 13.30 -11.13
C TYR A 86 9.84 11.90 -11.44
N ILE A 87 9.38 10.89 -10.69
CA ILE A 87 9.72 9.49 -10.95
C ILE A 87 8.42 8.71 -11.18
N PHE A 88 8.38 7.94 -12.26
CA PHE A 88 7.38 6.89 -12.46
C PHE A 88 8.13 5.56 -12.52
N THR A 89 7.72 4.60 -11.70
CA THR A 89 8.40 3.30 -11.63
C THR A 89 7.39 2.15 -11.58
N ASP A 90 7.73 1.07 -12.27
CA ASP A 90 7.00 -0.19 -12.30
C ASP A 90 7.99 -1.30 -11.87
N PRO A 91 8.17 -1.53 -10.56
CA PRO A 91 9.17 -2.46 -10.06
C PRO A 91 8.73 -3.93 -10.24
N PRO A 92 9.66 -4.89 -10.20
CA PRO A 92 9.36 -6.33 -10.20
C PRO A 92 8.33 -6.72 -9.12
N PHE A 93 7.46 -7.68 -9.42
CA PHE A 93 6.34 -8.05 -8.55
C PHE A 93 6.60 -9.33 -7.73
N GLY A 94 7.61 -9.34 -6.86
CA GLY A 94 7.92 -10.49 -6.00
C GLY A 94 8.19 -11.78 -6.80
N ALA A 95 7.38 -12.82 -6.62
CA ALA A 95 7.56 -14.13 -7.26
C ALA A 95 6.98 -14.25 -8.69
N ASN A 96 6.47 -13.16 -9.29
CA ASN A 96 5.72 -13.24 -10.54
C ASN A 96 6.58 -13.61 -11.76
N ILE A 97 7.79 -13.04 -11.87
CA ILE A 97 8.69 -13.21 -13.02
C ILE A 97 10.13 -13.28 -12.51
N MET A 98 10.88 -14.29 -12.96
CA MET A 98 12.33 -14.43 -12.72
C MET A 98 13.10 -13.89 -13.92
N TYR A 99 13.39 -12.59 -13.94
CA TYR A 99 13.89 -11.89 -15.13
C TYR A 99 15.26 -12.40 -15.58
N SER A 100 16.18 -12.64 -14.63
CA SER A 100 17.51 -13.19 -14.93
C SER A 100 17.43 -14.57 -15.58
N GLU A 101 16.51 -15.43 -15.13
CA GLU A 101 16.30 -16.76 -15.71
C GLU A 101 15.75 -16.67 -17.14
N LEU A 102 14.83 -15.74 -17.40
CA LEU A 102 14.28 -15.51 -18.74
C LEU A 102 15.32 -14.91 -19.70
N ASN A 103 16.27 -14.14 -19.18
CA ASN A 103 17.36 -13.56 -19.96
C ASN A 103 18.54 -14.51 -20.19
N LEU A 104 18.52 -15.73 -19.62
CA LEU A 104 19.65 -16.67 -19.70
C LEU A 104 20.15 -16.91 -21.13
N LEU A 105 19.24 -17.09 -22.09
CA LEU A 105 19.60 -17.32 -23.49
C LEU A 105 20.31 -16.10 -24.12
N PRO A 106 19.69 -14.90 -24.21
CA PRO A 106 20.37 -13.74 -24.79
C PRO A 106 21.65 -13.36 -24.03
N GLU A 107 21.67 -13.46 -22.70
CA GLU A 107 22.85 -13.15 -21.87
C GLU A 107 24.05 -14.06 -22.18
N SER A 108 23.80 -15.36 -22.37
CA SER A 108 24.85 -16.33 -22.74
C SER A 108 25.49 -16.00 -24.09
N TRP A 109 24.69 -15.55 -25.06
CA TRP A 109 25.18 -15.16 -26.39
C TRP A 109 25.96 -13.84 -26.34
N LEU A 110 25.46 -12.87 -25.57
CA LEU A 110 26.11 -11.57 -25.38
C LEU A 110 27.33 -11.64 -24.45
N LYS A 111 27.54 -12.78 -23.77
CA LYS A 111 28.58 -12.97 -22.74
C LYS A 111 28.50 -11.93 -21.62
N VAL A 112 27.27 -11.54 -21.27
CA VAL A 112 26.94 -10.61 -20.19
C VAL A 112 25.89 -11.28 -19.34
N PHE A 113 26.17 -11.50 -18.06
CA PHE A 113 25.23 -12.18 -17.14
C PHE A 113 24.71 -11.20 -16.10
N THR A 114 23.40 -11.24 -15.85
CA THR A 114 22.76 -10.47 -14.79
C THR A 114 23.26 -10.94 -13.43
N ASN A 115 23.57 -9.99 -12.54
CA ASN A 115 23.85 -10.29 -11.14
C ASN A 115 22.55 -10.67 -10.42
N ASN A 116 22.24 -11.97 -10.42
CA ASN A 116 21.05 -12.49 -9.78
C ASN A 116 21.01 -12.24 -8.26
N LYS A 117 22.13 -12.04 -7.56
CA LYS A 117 22.10 -11.82 -6.09
C LYS A 117 21.32 -10.56 -5.69
N LYS A 118 21.37 -9.50 -6.50
CA LYS A 118 20.71 -8.21 -6.23
C LYS A 118 19.44 -7.99 -7.07
N GLU A 119 18.93 -9.05 -7.68
CA GLU A 119 17.67 -8.98 -8.42
C GLU A 119 16.50 -9.06 -7.42
N ALA A 120 15.67 -8.01 -7.41
CA ALA A 120 14.53 -7.83 -6.53
C ALA A 120 13.37 -8.76 -6.91
N ILE A 121 13.47 -10.05 -6.59
CA ILE A 121 12.44 -11.08 -6.80
C ILE A 121 12.34 -11.99 -5.58
N GLU A 122 11.18 -12.61 -5.38
CA GLU A 122 11.06 -13.75 -4.46
C GLU A 122 11.27 -15.04 -5.25
N ASN A 123 12.21 -15.89 -4.83
CA ASN A 123 12.53 -17.12 -5.54
C ASN A 123 13.04 -18.19 -4.59
N LYS A 124 12.22 -19.24 -4.39
CA LYS A 124 12.52 -20.36 -3.48
C LYS A 124 13.78 -21.12 -3.87
N THR A 125 14.03 -21.31 -5.17
CA THR A 125 15.20 -22.04 -5.68
C THR A 125 16.49 -21.25 -5.47
N GLN A 126 16.42 -19.93 -5.63
CA GLN A 126 17.54 -19.02 -5.38
C GLN A 126 17.69 -18.66 -3.89
N GLY A 127 16.81 -19.16 -3.01
CA GLY A 127 16.81 -18.85 -1.59
C GLY A 127 16.39 -17.42 -1.24
N LYS A 128 15.74 -16.71 -2.17
CA LYS A 128 15.31 -15.31 -1.99
C LYS A 128 13.92 -15.23 -1.38
N SER A 129 13.87 -14.71 -0.17
CA SER A 129 12.66 -14.48 0.62
C SER A 129 11.96 -13.17 0.25
N LEU A 130 10.72 -13.02 0.73
CA LEU A 130 9.99 -11.75 0.64
C LEU A 130 10.72 -10.61 1.36
N LEU A 131 11.39 -10.91 2.47
CA LEU A 131 12.14 -9.90 3.22
C LEU A 131 13.34 -9.38 2.43
N GLU A 132 14.12 -10.27 1.80
CA GLU A 132 15.21 -9.85 0.92
C GLU A 132 14.71 -9.02 -0.27
N TYR A 133 13.56 -9.39 -0.83
CA TYR A 133 12.90 -8.55 -1.84
C TYR A 133 12.58 -7.15 -1.30
N GLN A 134 12.00 -7.04 -0.09
CA GLN A 134 11.70 -5.77 0.56
C GLN A 134 12.96 -4.94 0.82
N GLU A 135 14.05 -5.56 1.27
CA GLU A 135 15.34 -4.89 1.50
C GLU A 135 15.91 -4.30 0.20
N ILE A 136 15.96 -5.09 -0.89
CA ILE A 136 16.45 -4.61 -2.19
C ILE A 136 15.55 -3.49 -2.73
N MET A 137 14.23 -3.63 -2.61
CA MET A 137 13.29 -2.58 -3.02
C MET A 137 13.48 -1.30 -2.20
N THR A 138 13.73 -1.42 -0.89
CA THR A 138 14.04 -0.28 -0.02
C THR A 138 15.30 0.43 -0.48
N ASP A 139 16.34 -0.30 -0.88
CA ASP A 139 17.57 0.31 -1.41
C ASP A 139 17.34 1.05 -2.73
N CYS A 140 16.52 0.50 -3.63
CA CYS A 140 16.07 1.20 -4.84
C CYS A 140 15.31 2.49 -4.49
N PHE A 141 14.39 2.45 -3.53
CA PHE A 141 13.64 3.63 -3.11
C PHE A 141 14.51 4.68 -2.42
N LYS A 142 15.53 4.29 -1.64
CA LYS A 142 16.51 5.23 -1.06
C LYS A 142 17.27 5.97 -2.16
N GLU A 143 17.64 5.26 -3.22
CA GLU A 143 18.29 5.87 -4.38
C GLU A 143 17.35 6.81 -5.13
N TYR A 144 16.07 6.44 -5.29
CA TYR A 144 15.05 7.32 -5.86
C TYR A 144 14.84 8.58 -5.00
N TYR A 145 14.80 8.43 -3.68
CA TYR A 145 14.69 9.54 -2.74
C TYR A 145 15.90 10.47 -2.85
N ARG A 146 17.12 9.95 -3.01
CA ARG A 146 18.35 10.75 -3.20
C ARG A 146 18.27 11.62 -4.46
N VAL A 147 17.88 11.03 -5.59
CA VAL A 147 17.89 11.74 -6.89
C VAL A 147 16.69 12.65 -7.09
N LEU A 148 15.55 12.39 -6.43
CA LEU A 148 14.34 13.21 -6.53
C LEU A 148 14.53 14.55 -5.80
N LYS A 149 14.11 15.65 -6.43
CA LYS A 149 14.09 16.97 -5.79
C LYS A 149 13.09 17.01 -4.62
N PRO A 150 13.34 17.84 -3.59
CA PRO A 150 12.37 18.08 -2.51
C PRO A 150 11.01 18.57 -3.04
N SER A 151 9.93 18.22 -2.34
CA SER A 151 8.54 18.52 -2.72
C SER A 151 8.10 17.98 -4.08
N LYS A 152 8.86 17.03 -4.66
CA LYS A 152 8.50 16.35 -5.90
C LYS A 152 7.93 14.97 -5.65
N TRP A 153 7.24 14.50 -6.68
CA TRP A 153 6.40 13.31 -6.62
C TRP A 153 7.07 12.11 -7.26
N MET A 154 6.72 10.95 -6.73
CA MET A 154 6.96 9.66 -7.34
C MET A 154 5.66 8.87 -7.37
N THR A 155 5.46 8.16 -8.48
CA THR A 155 4.36 7.22 -8.64
C THR A 155 4.90 5.82 -8.88
N VAL A 156 4.39 4.86 -8.12
CA VAL A 156 4.69 3.43 -8.25
C VAL A 156 3.46 2.73 -8.80
N GLU A 157 3.57 2.16 -10.00
CA GLU A 157 2.58 1.19 -10.50
C GLU A 157 2.89 -0.17 -9.88
N PHE A 158 1.88 -0.82 -9.31
CA PHE A 158 2.08 -2.10 -8.68
C PHE A 158 0.84 -3.00 -8.78
N SER A 159 1.04 -4.23 -9.23
CA SER A 159 -0.02 -5.24 -9.32
C SER A 159 0.45 -6.58 -8.78
N ASN A 160 -0.05 -6.92 -7.59
CA ASN A 160 0.19 -8.21 -6.96
C ASN A 160 -1.03 -8.63 -6.13
N THR A 161 -1.31 -9.93 -6.12
CA THR A 161 -2.39 -10.53 -5.31
C THR A 161 -2.03 -10.64 -3.83
N SER A 162 -0.76 -10.48 -3.48
CA SER A 162 -0.24 -10.61 -2.12
C SER A 162 -0.19 -9.26 -1.41
N ALA A 163 -1.03 -9.09 -0.39
CA ALA A 163 -1.01 -7.92 0.49
C ALA A 163 0.31 -7.82 1.29
N ALA A 164 1.03 -8.92 1.48
CA ALA A 164 2.37 -8.90 2.08
C ALA A 164 3.42 -8.20 1.19
N VAL A 165 3.38 -8.44 -0.12
CA VAL A 165 4.29 -7.75 -1.08
C VAL A 165 3.91 -6.28 -1.19
N TRP A 166 2.61 -5.99 -1.17
CA TRP A 166 2.05 -4.64 -1.15
C TRP A 166 2.61 -3.80 0.01
N ASN A 167 2.44 -4.29 1.24
CA ASN A 167 2.94 -3.60 2.41
C ASN A 167 4.46 -3.54 2.43
N GLY A 168 5.14 -4.56 1.90
CA GLY A 168 6.58 -4.52 1.68
C GLY A 168 7.05 -3.32 0.86
N ILE A 169 6.34 -3.00 -0.22
CA ILE A 169 6.61 -1.81 -1.04
C ILE A 169 6.32 -0.52 -0.26
N GLN A 170 5.17 -0.44 0.42
CA GLN A 170 4.81 0.75 1.21
C GLN A 170 5.83 1.02 2.34
N THR A 171 6.18 -0.01 3.11
CA THR A 171 7.22 0.04 4.12
C THR A 171 8.55 0.45 3.52
N GLY A 172 8.95 -0.11 2.37
CA GLY A 172 10.19 0.26 1.69
C GLY A 172 10.23 1.73 1.25
N LEU A 173 9.11 2.26 0.72
CA LEU A 173 8.97 3.67 0.36
C LEU A 173 9.13 4.58 1.58
N GLN A 174 8.46 4.23 2.67
CA GLN A 174 8.47 5.01 3.90
C GLN A 174 9.84 4.96 4.60
N LYS A 175 10.49 3.78 4.64
CA LYS A 175 11.88 3.62 5.12
C LYS A 175 12.88 4.44 4.30
N ALA A 176 12.62 4.64 3.01
CA ALA A 176 13.44 5.51 2.16
C ALA A 176 13.22 7.00 2.45
N GLY A 177 12.14 7.37 3.15
CA GLY A 177 11.80 8.74 3.53
C GLY A 177 10.63 9.36 2.76
N PHE A 178 10.00 8.62 1.85
CA PHE A 178 8.81 9.10 1.14
C PHE A 178 7.58 9.14 2.05
N VAL A 179 6.70 10.12 1.81
CA VAL A 179 5.37 10.16 2.43
C VAL A 179 4.33 9.73 1.40
N ILE A 180 3.56 8.71 1.73
CA ILE A 180 2.48 8.20 0.85
C ILE A 180 1.28 9.13 0.96
N ALA A 181 0.90 9.75 -0.16
CA ALA A 181 -0.23 10.66 -0.21
C ALA A 181 -1.52 9.97 -0.62
N ASN A 182 -1.48 9.02 -1.57
CA ASN A 182 -2.66 8.36 -2.08
C ASN A 182 -2.33 6.96 -2.60
N VAL A 183 -3.30 6.06 -2.46
CA VAL A 183 -3.31 4.74 -3.10
C VAL A 183 -4.61 4.65 -3.91
N ALA A 184 -4.49 4.53 -5.23
CA ALA A 184 -5.63 4.46 -6.14
C ALA A 184 -5.64 3.16 -6.93
N ALA A 185 -6.83 2.72 -7.36
CA ALA A 185 -6.97 1.64 -8.30
C ALA A 185 -6.96 2.14 -9.75
N LEU A 186 -6.16 1.49 -10.59
CA LEU A 186 -6.09 1.65 -12.03
C LEU A 186 -6.97 0.58 -12.70
N ASP A 187 -8.09 1.02 -13.26
CA ASP A 187 -8.94 0.19 -14.11
C ASP A 187 -8.34 0.10 -15.51
N LYS A 188 -7.82 -1.06 -15.89
CA LYS A 188 -7.15 -1.28 -17.18
C LYS A 188 -8.13 -1.38 -18.37
N GLN A 189 -9.46 -1.36 -18.16
CA GLN A 189 -10.54 -1.51 -19.17
C GLN A 189 -10.49 -2.79 -20.05
N GLN A 190 -9.33 -3.43 -20.22
CA GLN A 190 -9.12 -4.65 -21.00
C GLN A 190 -8.32 -5.66 -20.14
N GLY A 191 -9.00 -6.69 -19.64
CA GLY A 191 -8.39 -7.74 -18.81
C GLY A 191 -7.48 -8.66 -19.62
N SER A 192 -6.36 -9.09 -19.02
CA SER A 192 -5.51 -10.14 -19.62
C SER A 192 -6.23 -11.50 -19.60
N PHE A 193 -5.88 -12.41 -20.52
CA PHE A 193 -6.50 -13.74 -20.62
C PHE A 193 -6.50 -14.52 -19.28
N LYS A 194 -5.46 -14.36 -18.43
CA LYS A 194 -5.39 -14.97 -17.08
C LYS A 194 -6.31 -14.31 -16.05
N ALA A 195 -6.60 -13.01 -16.17
CA ALA A 195 -7.53 -12.30 -15.29
C ALA A 195 -9.00 -12.70 -15.53
N VAL A 196 -9.31 -13.24 -16.72
CA VAL A 196 -10.66 -13.68 -17.08
C VAL A 196 -10.94 -15.12 -16.64
N THR A 197 -9.91 -15.98 -16.55
CA THR A 197 -10.07 -17.42 -16.31
C THR A 197 -9.86 -17.86 -14.86
N THR A 198 -9.40 -16.99 -13.96
CA THR A 198 -8.99 -17.37 -12.60
C THR A 198 -9.76 -16.55 -11.54
N PRO A 199 -10.51 -17.17 -10.59
CA PRO A 199 -11.31 -16.44 -9.59
C PRO A 199 -10.49 -15.55 -8.65
N THR A 200 -9.20 -15.83 -8.51
CA THR A 200 -8.27 -15.23 -7.55
C THR A 200 -7.35 -14.16 -8.14
N ALA A 201 -7.48 -13.84 -9.43
CA ALA A 201 -6.65 -12.80 -10.05
C ALA A 201 -7.15 -11.41 -9.61
N VAL A 202 -6.23 -10.58 -9.08
CA VAL A 202 -6.50 -9.17 -8.81
C VAL A 202 -6.98 -8.51 -10.09
N LYS A 203 -8.17 -7.89 -10.03
CA LYS A 203 -8.84 -7.28 -11.19
C LYS A 203 -8.38 -5.84 -11.47
N GLN A 204 -7.62 -5.22 -10.56
CA GLN A 204 -7.23 -3.82 -10.65
C GLN A 204 -5.77 -3.65 -10.22
N ASP A 205 -4.98 -3.06 -11.09
CA ASP A 205 -3.63 -2.62 -10.71
C ASP A 205 -3.77 -1.43 -9.79
N LEU A 206 -2.84 -1.23 -8.86
CA LEU A 206 -2.91 -0.12 -7.93
C LEU A 206 -1.74 0.82 -8.17
N ILE A 207 -1.96 2.10 -7.89
CA ILE A 207 -1.02 3.18 -8.09
C ILE A 207 -0.79 3.82 -6.73
N ILE A 208 0.48 3.85 -6.30
CA ILE A 208 0.89 4.53 -5.08
C ILE A 208 1.52 5.87 -5.47
N SER A 209 0.92 6.97 -5.01
CA SER A 209 1.48 8.31 -5.16
C SER A 209 2.11 8.74 -3.85
N CYS A 210 3.38 9.08 -3.91
CA CYS A 210 4.17 9.52 -2.75
C CYS A 210 5.04 10.72 -3.12
N TYR A 211 5.48 11.46 -2.11
CA TYR A 211 6.30 12.65 -2.31
C TYR A 211 7.50 12.66 -1.36
N LYS A 212 8.54 13.36 -1.79
CA LYS A 212 9.68 13.71 -0.94
C LYS A 212 9.35 15.00 -0.18
N PRO A 213 9.42 15.05 1.16
CA PRO A 213 9.12 16.24 1.93
C PRO A 213 9.95 17.46 1.51
N SER A 214 9.43 18.67 1.79
CA SER A 214 10.14 19.92 1.55
C SER A 214 11.40 20.05 2.40
N VAL A 215 12.40 20.79 1.90
CA VAL A 215 13.63 21.08 2.67
C VAL A 215 13.31 21.86 3.94
N GLU A 216 12.39 22.81 3.83
CA GLU A 216 11.94 23.64 4.96
C GLU A 216 11.33 22.78 6.06
N PHE A 217 10.43 21.86 5.68
CA PHE A 217 9.87 20.90 6.62
C PHE A 217 10.95 20.04 7.29
N GLU A 218 11.91 19.50 6.54
CA GLU A 218 13.00 18.69 7.12
C GLU A 218 13.89 19.47 8.09
N ILE A 219 14.16 20.75 7.81
CA ILE A 219 14.91 21.63 8.71
C ILE A 219 14.10 21.90 9.98
N ASN A 220 12.82 22.27 9.82
CA ASN A 220 11.93 22.54 10.94
C ASN A 220 11.75 21.32 11.84
N PHE A 221 11.57 20.14 11.23
CA PHE A 221 11.45 18.87 11.94
C PHE A 221 12.67 18.53 12.79
N LYS A 222 13.89 18.84 12.32
CA LYS A 222 15.13 18.61 13.07
C LYS A 222 15.40 19.66 14.14
N THR A 223 14.94 20.89 13.91
CA THR A 223 15.25 22.04 14.76
C THR A 223 14.29 22.16 15.93
N TYR A 224 13.00 21.94 15.68
CA TYR A 224 11.95 22.06 16.69
C TYR A 224 11.60 20.70 17.29
N GLN A 225 11.08 20.70 18.51
CA GLN A 225 10.54 19.51 19.18
C GLN A 225 9.13 19.80 19.71
N GLY A 226 8.39 18.73 20.01
CA GLY A 226 7.03 18.82 20.54
C GLY A 226 5.96 19.07 19.48
N ASP A 227 4.80 19.55 19.93
CA ASP A 227 3.56 19.58 19.15
C ASP A 227 3.62 20.43 17.88
N LYS A 228 4.46 21.47 17.84
CA LYS A 228 4.59 22.33 16.66
C LYS A 228 4.91 21.50 15.39
N VAL A 229 5.80 20.53 15.55
CA VAL A 229 6.27 19.68 14.44
C VAL A 229 5.18 18.74 13.91
N VAL A 230 4.26 18.32 14.79
CA VAL A 230 3.07 17.55 14.38
C VAL A 230 2.24 18.35 13.39
N TRP A 231 1.97 19.60 13.71
CA TRP A 231 1.11 20.45 12.89
C TRP A 231 1.82 20.93 11.63
N ASP A 232 3.14 21.11 11.67
CA ASP A 232 3.96 21.34 10.47
C ASP A 232 3.85 20.15 9.50
N PHE A 233 3.87 18.91 10.01
CA PHE A 233 3.67 17.71 9.18
C PHE A 233 2.26 17.65 8.58
N VAL A 234 1.22 17.89 9.39
CA VAL A 234 -0.16 17.88 8.89
C VAL A 234 -0.36 18.96 7.83
N ASN A 235 0.19 20.15 8.04
CA ASN A 235 0.13 21.23 7.06
C ASN A 235 0.85 20.87 5.75
N GLU A 236 2.11 20.39 5.82
CA GLU A 236 2.86 19.91 4.65
C GLU A 236 2.07 18.82 3.92
N HIS A 237 1.50 17.85 4.65
CA HIS A 237 0.74 16.76 4.04
C HIS A 237 -0.52 17.25 3.34
N LEU A 238 -1.32 18.12 3.98
CA LEU A 238 -2.53 18.70 3.39
C LEU A 238 -2.24 19.52 2.12
N GLN A 239 -1.07 20.16 2.01
CA GLN A 239 -0.64 20.85 0.79
C GLN A 239 -0.43 19.89 -0.40
N HIS A 240 -0.09 18.63 -0.13
CA HIS A 240 0.14 17.61 -1.14
C HIS A 240 -1.13 16.83 -1.53
N LEU A 241 -2.22 16.97 -0.76
CA LEU A 241 -3.49 16.28 -1.05
C LEU A 241 -4.36 17.10 -2.02
N PRO A 242 -5.09 16.45 -2.94
CA PRO A 242 -6.03 17.14 -3.84
C PRO A 242 -7.07 17.90 -3.02
N VAL A 243 -7.45 19.11 -3.46
CA VAL A 243 -8.46 19.93 -2.75
C VAL A 243 -9.88 19.46 -3.05
N HIS A 244 -10.16 19.05 -4.30
CA HIS A 244 -11.49 18.63 -4.73
C HIS A 244 -11.39 17.55 -5.80
N ILE A 245 -12.21 16.50 -5.68
CA ILE A 245 -12.37 15.46 -6.70
C ILE A 245 -13.82 15.46 -7.17
N LYS A 246 -14.00 15.62 -8.47
CA LYS A 246 -15.29 15.57 -9.15
C LYS A 246 -15.45 14.22 -9.85
N LYS A 247 -16.53 13.51 -9.55
CA LYS A 247 -16.97 12.33 -10.31
C LYS A 247 -18.32 12.65 -10.92
N GLU A 248 -18.36 12.72 -12.24
CA GLU A 248 -19.55 13.18 -12.99
C GLU A 248 -20.00 14.57 -12.54
N SER A 249 -21.19 14.70 -11.93
CA SER A 249 -21.74 15.95 -11.38
C SER A 249 -21.57 16.10 -9.86
N ASN A 250 -20.91 15.14 -9.20
CA ASN A 250 -20.89 15.04 -7.75
C ASN A 250 -19.48 15.29 -7.19
N THR A 251 -19.44 15.89 -5.99
CA THR A 251 -18.24 16.00 -5.17
C THR A 251 -18.02 14.68 -4.43
N THR A 252 -16.81 14.14 -4.51
CA THR A 252 -16.44 12.88 -3.83
C THR A 252 -15.56 13.16 -2.62
N ALA A 253 -15.77 12.41 -1.54
CA ALA A 253 -14.89 12.45 -0.37
C ALA A 253 -13.44 12.09 -0.74
N ILE A 254 -12.48 12.84 -0.21
CA ILE A 254 -11.04 12.55 -0.29
C ILE A 254 -10.65 11.92 1.03
N ILE A 255 -10.59 10.58 1.09
CA ILE A 255 -10.42 9.84 2.34
C ILE A 255 -9.12 10.20 3.05
N GLU A 256 -8.10 10.61 2.32
CA GLU A 256 -6.79 11.01 2.84
C GLU A 256 -6.83 12.32 3.63
N ARG A 257 -7.89 13.13 3.47
CA ARG A 257 -8.14 14.33 4.29
C ARG A 257 -8.97 14.04 5.56
N SER A 258 -9.34 12.77 5.79
CA SER A 258 -10.08 12.39 7.01
C SER A 258 -9.17 12.41 8.25
N PRO A 259 -9.69 12.73 9.45
CA PRO A 259 -8.90 12.76 10.68
C PRO A 259 -8.12 11.48 10.95
N LYS A 260 -8.75 10.33 10.70
CA LYS A 260 -8.15 9.01 10.91
C LYS A 260 -6.94 8.83 10.01
N ILE A 261 -7.08 9.04 8.70
CA ILE A 261 -5.99 8.81 7.75
C ILE A 261 -4.85 9.82 7.98
N LEU A 262 -5.15 11.08 8.30
CA LEU A 262 -4.14 12.07 8.66
C LEU A 262 -3.33 11.63 9.90
N PHE A 263 -4.01 11.09 10.93
CA PHE A 263 -3.35 10.58 12.12
C PHE A 263 -2.52 9.32 11.84
N ASP A 264 -3.05 8.39 11.05
CA ASP A 264 -2.33 7.18 10.63
C ASP A 264 -1.04 7.56 9.88
N ARG A 265 -1.08 8.57 9.00
CA ARG A 265 0.11 9.09 8.29
C ARG A 265 1.13 9.71 9.23
N LEU A 266 0.68 10.46 10.25
CA LEU A 266 1.56 11.02 11.28
C LEU A 266 2.25 9.91 12.08
N ILE A 267 1.51 8.90 12.55
CA ILE A 267 2.06 7.77 13.29
C ILE A 267 3.15 7.09 12.47
N THR A 268 2.85 6.73 11.22
CA THR A 268 3.80 6.06 10.35
C THR A 268 5.04 6.92 10.09
N PHE A 269 4.88 8.23 9.89
CA PHE A 269 6.00 9.13 9.68
C PHE A 269 6.96 9.19 10.88
N TYR A 270 6.44 9.28 12.11
CA TYR A 270 7.27 9.29 13.33
C TYR A 270 7.92 7.92 13.59
N LEU A 271 7.14 6.84 13.42
CA LEU A 271 7.62 5.50 13.67
C LEU A 271 8.72 5.08 12.69
N MET A 272 8.62 5.43 11.40
CA MET A 272 9.66 5.20 10.40
C MET A 272 10.97 5.94 10.70
N ARG A 273 10.90 7.07 11.42
CA ARG A 273 12.07 7.80 11.94
C ARG A 273 12.54 7.26 13.29
N GLY A 274 11.87 6.25 13.81
CA GLY A 274 12.17 5.61 15.08
C GLY A 274 11.96 6.52 16.29
N LEU A 275 11.01 7.46 16.17
CA LEU A 275 10.64 8.45 17.18
C LEU A 275 9.28 8.08 17.81
N PRO A 276 9.04 8.43 19.09
CA PRO A 276 7.72 8.30 19.68
C PRO A 276 6.77 9.33 19.06
N VAL A 277 5.50 8.96 18.90
CA VAL A 277 4.45 9.90 18.46
C VAL A 277 4.16 10.85 19.64
N PRO A 278 4.30 12.17 19.47
CA PRO A 278 4.27 13.12 20.59
C PRO A 278 2.85 13.48 21.05
N ILE A 279 1.82 12.99 20.36
CA ILE A 279 0.41 13.33 20.60
C ILE A 279 -0.46 12.06 20.55
N ASP A 280 -1.50 12.00 21.38
CA ASP A 280 -2.49 10.92 21.32
C ASP A 280 -3.61 11.21 20.32
N ALA A 281 -4.48 10.22 20.08
CA ALA A 281 -5.54 10.32 19.08
C ALA A 281 -6.57 11.40 19.42
N LYS A 282 -6.83 11.65 20.71
CA LYS A 282 -7.80 12.63 21.17
C LYS A 282 -7.27 14.04 20.98
N ASP A 283 -6.08 14.31 21.52
CA ASP A 283 -5.42 15.61 21.43
C ASP A 283 -5.17 15.98 19.96
N PHE A 284 -4.88 14.98 19.12
CA PHE A 284 -4.78 15.18 17.67
C PHE A 284 -6.11 15.62 17.05
N GLN A 285 -7.23 14.95 17.38
CA GLN A 285 -8.54 15.35 16.83
C GLN A 285 -8.98 16.74 17.29
N GLU A 286 -8.76 17.07 18.56
CA GLU A 286 -9.06 18.40 19.11
C GLU A 286 -8.17 19.47 18.48
N GLY A 287 -6.86 19.21 18.38
CA GLY A 287 -5.92 20.13 17.76
C GLY A 287 -6.17 20.36 16.26
N LEU A 288 -6.64 19.33 15.55
CA LEU A 288 -7.01 19.40 14.13
C LEU A 288 -8.18 20.36 13.92
N LYS A 289 -9.23 20.28 14.76
CA LYS A 289 -10.38 21.20 14.78
C LYS A 289 -10.01 22.64 15.09
N GLN A 290 -9.01 22.85 15.92
CA GLN A 290 -8.57 24.19 16.31
C GLN A 290 -7.73 24.88 15.23
N ARG A 291 -7.01 24.12 14.40
CA ARG A 291 -5.98 24.64 13.47
C ARG A 291 -6.39 24.61 12.01
N PHE A 292 -7.26 23.68 11.63
CA PHE A 292 -7.66 23.45 10.25
C PHE A 292 -9.17 23.56 10.09
N VAL A 293 -9.62 23.86 8.88
CA VAL A 293 -11.03 24.05 8.57
C VAL A 293 -11.66 22.72 8.20
N GLU A 294 -12.73 22.34 8.91
CA GLU A 294 -13.50 21.12 8.61
C GLU A 294 -14.58 21.40 7.54
N ARG A 295 -14.66 20.52 6.54
CA ARG A 295 -15.73 20.46 5.53
C ARG A 295 -16.04 19.00 5.19
N ASP A 296 -17.31 18.61 5.29
CA ASP A 296 -17.78 17.25 4.96
C ASP A 296 -16.97 16.12 5.63
N GLY A 297 -16.52 16.34 6.87
CA GLY A 297 -15.68 15.38 7.62
C GLY A 297 -14.22 15.30 7.17
N MET A 298 -13.77 16.21 6.31
CA MET A 298 -12.40 16.38 5.84
C MET A 298 -11.79 17.68 6.35
N TYR A 299 -10.47 17.74 6.40
CA TYR A 299 -9.74 18.92 6.90
C TYR A 299 -8.93 19.61 5.79
N PHE A 300 -8.91 20.94 5.88
CA PHE A 300 -8.32 21.83 4.88
C PHE A 300 -7.54 22.95 5.55
N ILE A 301 -6.49 23.40 4.87
CA ILE A 301 -5.88 24.70 5.15
C ILE A 301 -6.89 25.79 4.73
N ALA A 302 -6.88 26.95 5.38
CA ALA A 302 -7.88 28.00 5.17
C ALA A 302 -8.06 28.39 3.69
N GLU A 303 -6.96 28.52 2.93
CA GLU A 303 -7.01 28.83 1.50
C GLU A 303 -7.64 27.69 0.69
N GLN A 304 -7.34 26.43 1.05
CA GLN A 304 -7.92 25.25 0.39
C GLN A 304 -9.41 25.09 0.69
N ALA A 305 -9.87 25.50 1.88
CA ALA A 305 -11.28 25.42 2.25
C ALA A 305 -12.13 26.36 1.36
N ALA A 306 -11.64 27.57 1.09
CA ALA A 306 -12.31 28.51 0.19
C ALA A 306 -12.37 27.95 -1.25
N GLU A 307 -11.28 27.36 -1.74
CA GLU A 307 -11.24 26.71 -3.05
C GLU A 307 -12.20 25.49 -3.12
N TYR A 308 -12.26 24.69 -2.06
CA TYR A 308 -13.18 23.56 -1.96
C TYR A 308 -14.64 24.02 -2.01
N ASP A 309 -15.01 25.03 -1.23
CA ASP A 309 -16.37 25.56 -1.19
C ASP A 309 -16.80 26.10 -2.57
N GLU A 310 -15.92 26.79 -3.29
CA GLU A 310 -16.18 27.28 -4.67
C GLU A 310 -16.39 26.11 -5.66
N LYS A 311 -15.55 25.07 -5.58
CA LYS A 311 -15.65 23.90 -6.48
C LYS A 311 -16.86 23.03 -6.15
N LYS A 312 -17.19 22.86 -4.87
CA LYS A 312 -18.38 22.14 -4.40
C LYS A 312 -19.66 22.85 -4.82
N ALA A 313 -19.70 24.18 -4.84
CA ALA A 313 -20.86 24.92 -5.36
C ALA A 313 -21.20 24.56 -6.82
N LYS A 314 -20.20 24.15 -7.61
CA LYS A 314 -20.36 23.69 -9.01
C LYS A 314 -20.72 22.19 -9.13
N ALA A 315 -20.76 21.46 -8.02
CA ALA A 315 -21.06 20.02 -7.92
C ALA A 315 -21.65 19.69 -6.52
N PRO A 316 -22.88 20.13 -6.21
CA PRO A 316 -23.39 20.24 -4.84
C PRO A 316 -23.65 18.89 -4.15
N ASN A 317 -23.93 17.84 -4.92
CA ASN A 317 -24.18 16.51 -4.37
C ASN A 317 -22.86 15.91 -3.85
N PHE A 318 -22.84 15.52 -2.58
CA PHE A 318 -21.69 14.88 -1.95
C PHE A 318 -21.89 13.36 -1.88
N VAL A 319 -20.90 12.61 -2.35
CA VAL A 319 -20.88 11.15 -2.29
C VAL A 319 -19.84 10.71 -1.26
N GLN A 320 -20.32 10.16 -0.15
CA GLN A 320 -19.48 9.50 0.85
C GLN A 320 -19.16 8.07 0.36
N LEU A 321 -17.88 7.71 0.36
CA LEU A 321 -17.45 6.35 0.03
C LEU A 321 -17.92 5.38 1.12
N SER A 322 -18.54 4.26 0.73
CA SER A 322 -18.98 3.21 1.65
C SER A 322 -17.77 2.56 2.34
N LEU A 323 -17.74 2.60 3.68
CA LEU A 323 -16.75 1.89 4.48
C LEU A 323 -16.92 0.37 4.33
N ILE A 324 -15.93 -0.29 3.73
CA ILE A 324 -15.78 -1.74 3.79
C ILE A 324 -15.17 -2.07 5.16
N VAL A 325 -15.78 -2.98 5.91
CA VAL A 325 -15.25 -3.41 7.21
C VAL A 325 -14.31 -4.60 6.99
N ALA A 326 -12.99 -4.33 6.96
CA ALA A 326 -11.97 -5.37 6.76
C ALA A 326 -11.23 -5.76 8.06
N ASN A 327 -11.40 -4.97 9.13
CA ASN A 327 -10.77 -5.17 10.43
C ASN A 327 -11.57 -4.46 11.54
N GLU A 328 -11.12 -4.60 12.79
CA GLU A 328 -11.77 -4.00 13.94
C GLU A 328 -11.81 -2.47 13.93
N SER A 329 -10.75 -1.80 13.48
CA SER A 329 -10.73 -0.34 13.35
C SER A 329 -11.79 0.16 12.35
N ASP A 330 -11.93 -0.51 11.21
CA ASP A 330 -12.98 -0.19 10.23
C ASP A 330 -14.38 -0.46 10.79
N ALA A 331 -14.53 -1.53 11.57
CA ALA A 331 -15.79 -1.88 12.22
C ALA A 331 -16.25 -0.79 13.20
N ILE A 332 -15.31 -0.23 13.97
CA ILE A 332 -15.60 0.87 14.90
C ILE A 332 -15.94 2.15 14.15
N GLU A 333 -15.25 2.47 13.05
CA GLU A 333 -15.57 3.66 12.25
C GLU A 333 -16.93 3.52 11.56
N TRP A 334 -17.26 2.31 11.07
CA TRP A 334 -18.58 1.99 10.57
C TRP A 334 -19.66 2.21 11.64
N LEU A 335 -19.46 1.69 12.86
CA LEU A 335 -20.37 1.91 13.98
C LEU A 335 -20.46 3.39 14.38
N LYS A 336 -19.33 4.12 14.39
CA LYS A 336 -19.30 5.56 14.68
C LYS A 336 -20.10 6.36 13.66
N SER A 337 -19.95 6.08 12.37
CA SER A 337 -20.70 6.79 11.31
C SER A 337 -22.21 6.63 11.51
N ARG A 338 -22.65 5.39 11.77
CA ARG A 338 -24.05 5.04 11.99
C ARG A 338 -24.63 5.66 13.26
N LEU A 339 -23.92 5.55 14.38
CA LEU A 339 -24.37 6.06 15.69
C LEU A 339 -24.21 7.58 15.84
N ARG A 340 -23.51 8.24 14.91
CA ARG A 340 -23.45 9.71 14.82
C ARG A 340 -24.73 10.29 14.23
N GLU A 341 -25.37 9.58 13.29
CA GLU A 341 -26.64 10.00 12.72
C GLU A 341 -27.78 9.84 13.72
N LYS A 342 -27.86 8.69 14.37
CA LYS A 342 -28.92 8.39 15.34
C LYS A 342 -28.50 7.31 16.34
N PRO A 343 -28.82 7.47 17.64
CA PRO A 343 -28.70 6.36 18.60
C PRO A 343 -29.58 5.17 18.22
N GLN A 344 -29.05 3.95 18.32
CA GLN A 344 -29.75 2.72 17.88
C GLN A 344 -29.61 1.57 18.88
N LYS A 345 -30.57 0.65 18.92
CA LYS A 345 -30.49 -0.53 19.79
C LYS A 345 -29.61 -1.60 19.15
N TYR A 346 -29.05 -2.48 19.97
CA TYR A 346 -28.24 -3.62 19.54
C TYR A 346 -28.91 -4.43 18.42
N GLN A 347 -30.20 -4.72 18.56
CA GLN A 347 -30.99 -5.53 17.62
C GLN A 347 -31.10 -4.89 16.23
N ASP A 348 -31.04 -3.55 16.16
CA ASP A 348 -31.13 -2.80 14.89
C ASP A 348 -29.78 -2.70 14.17
N ILE A 349 -28.67 -2.93 14.90
CA ILE A 349 -27.30 -2.86 14.38
C ILE A 349 -26.84 -4.25 13.92
N MET A 350 -27.21 -5.30 14.67
CA MET A 350 -26.70 -6.66 14.50
C MET A 350 -26.84 -7.24 13.07
N PRO A 351 -27.99 -7.13 12.37
CA PRO A 351 -28.13 -7.69 11.03
C PRO A 351 -27.16 -7.05 10.03
N ASP A 352 -27.08 -5.72 10.03
CA ASP A 352 -26.24 -4.95 9.11
C ASP A 352 -24.76 -5.11 9.44
N PHE A 353 -24.41 -5.18 10.73
CA PHE A 353 -23.05 -5.43 11.17
C PHE A 353 -22.54 -6.80 10.71
N ARG A 354 -23.41 -7.83 10.76
CA ARG A 354 -23.08 -9.17 10.26
C ARG A 354 -22.86 -9.19 8.74
N ILE A 355 -23.55 -8.32 8.00
CA ILE A 355 -23.32 -8.18 6.55
C ILE A 355 -22.01 -7.44 6.30
N ALA A 356 -21.74 -6.36 7.03
CA ALA A 356 -20.53 -5.56 6.87
C ALA A 356 -19.25 -6.35 7.18
N THR A 357 -19.28 -7.27 8.14
CA THR A 357 -18.11 -8.01 8.66
C THR A 357 -17.82 -9.35 7.98
N GLN A 358 -18.47 -9.67 6.85
CA GLN A 358 -18.28 -10.97 6.18
C GLN A 358 -16.90 -11.17 5.54
N SER A 359 -16.14 -10.10 5.33
CA SER A 359 -14.85 -10.11 4.60
C SER A 359 -13.65 -9.86 5.51
N LEU A 360 -13.62 -10.49 6.69
CA LEU A 360 -12.49 -10.39 7.62
C LEU A 360 -11.23 -11.07 7.09
N ARG A 361 -10.08 -10.51 7.45
CA ARG A 361 -8.77 -11.06 7.12
C ARG A 361 -8.55 -12.42 7.80
N LYS A 362 -7.98 -13.38 7.07
CA LYS A 362 -7.75 -14.75 7.59
C LYS A 362 -6.76 -14.72 8.76
N GLY A 363 -7.17 -15.24 9.92
CA GLY A 363 -6.33 -15.27 11.13
C GLY A 363 -6.43 -14.01 12.00
N ASP A 364 -7.19 -13.00 11.57
CA ASP A 364 -7.60 -11.86 12.41
C ASP A 364 -8.90 -12.21 13.14
N THR A 365 -8.96 -11.93 14.44
CA THR A 365 -10.15 -12.14 15.26
C THR A 365 -10.83 -10.81 15.53
N LEU A 366 -12.08 -10.66 15.07
CA LEU A 366 -12.92 -9.53 15.40
C LEU A 366 -13.73 -9.84 16.69
N PRO A 367 -13.72 -8.96 17.70
CA PRO A 367 -14.61 -9.09 18.86
C PRO A 367 -16.09 -9.09 18.45
N GLU A 368 -16.96 -9.63 19.30
CA GLU A 368 -18.39 -9.58 19.04
C GLU A 368 -18.91 -8.14 19.02
N LEU A 369 -20.01 -7.88 18.31
CA LEU A 369 -20.62 -6.54 18.25
C LEU A 369 -20.85 -5.96 19.66
N LYS A 370 -21.29 -6.80 20.60
CA LYS A 370 -21.53 -6.39 21.98
C LYS A 370 -20.26 -5.89 22.65
N ASP A 371 -19.16 -6.62 22.49
CA ASP A 371 -17.86 -6.24 23.04
C ASP A 371 -17.37 -4.93 22.42
N LEU A 372 -17.53 -4.75 21.11
CA LEU A 372 -17.14 -3.51 20.42
C LEU A 372 -17.93 -2.30 20.91
N LEU A 373 -19.24 -2.47 21.11
CA LEU A 373 -20.14 -1.46 21.65
C LEU A 373 -19.74 -1.10 23.09
N GLU A 374 -19.56 -2.09 23.96
CA GLU A 374 -19.16 -1.88 25.35
C GLU A 374 -17.78 -1.20 25.48
N GLN A 375 -16.83 -1.56 24.62
CA GLN A 375 -15.47 -1.03 24.65
C GLN A 375 -15.36 0.39 24.08
N SER A 376 -16.24 0.79 23.15
CA SER A 376 -16.02 2.01 22.34
C SER A 376 -17.18 3.01 22.33
N PHE A 377 -18.36 2.64 22.84
CA PHE A 377 -19.59 3.42 22.78
C PHE A 377 -20.28 3.52 24.15
N ILE A 378 -21.33 4.34 24.23
CA ILE A 378 -22.11 4.55 25.45
C ILE A 378 -23.50 3.96 25.26
N GLN A 379 -23.90 3.09 26.20
CA GLN A 379 -25.25 2.58 26.30
C GLN A 379 -26.12 3.53 27.12
N GLU A 380 -27.23 3.95 26.55
CA GLU A 380 -28.24 4.76 27.22
C GLU A 380 -29.20 3.88 28.05
N PRO A 381 -29.90 4.46 29.04
CA PRO A 381 -30.86 3.73 29.87
C PRO A 381 -31.99 3.04 29.09
N ASP A 382 -32.31 3.53 27.89
CA ASP A 382 -33.32 2.97 27.00
C ASP A 382 -32.81 1.78 26.14
N GLY A 383 -31.54 1.40 26.33
CA GLY A 383 -30.86 0.33 25.62
C GLY A 383 -30.33 0.71 24.24
N THR A 384 -30.39 1.99 23.86
CA THR A 384 -29.74 2.50 22.64
C THR A 384 -28.25 2.78 22.89
N TRP A 385 -27.48 2.75 21.82
CA TRP A 385 -26.06 3.08 21.81
C TRP A 385 -25.83 4.40 21.10
N ARG A 386 -24.91 5.22 21.62
CA ARG A 386 -24.48 6.46 20.97
C ARG A 386 -22.95 6.62 21.00
N THR A 387 -22.47 7.57 20.21
CA THR A 387 -21.07 8.00 20.27
C THR A 387 -20.76 8.69 21.61
N PRO A 388 -19.58 8.44 22.21
CA PRO A 388 -19.18 9.10 23.45
C PRO A 388 -18.88 10.59 23.21
N ASN A 389 -19.14 11.43 24.22
CA ASN A 389 -18.65 12.80 24.24
C ASN A 389 -17.12 12.85 24.51
N PRO A 390 -16.45 14.01 24.40
CA PRO A 390 -14.98 14.08 24.54
C PRO A 390 -14.40 13.57 25.87
N ASN A 391 -15.16 13.64 26.97
CA ASN A 391 -14.72 13.13 28.27
C ASN A 391 -14.93 11.62 28.36
N GLU A 392 -16.12 11.15 27.99
CA GLU A 392 -16.45 9.72 27.92
C GLU A 392 -15.53 8.96 26.96
N ALA A 393 -15.14 9.60 25.86
CA ALA A 393 -14.25 9.01 24.85
C ALA A 393 -12.88 8.66 25.45
N LYS A 394 -12.36 9.52 26.34
CA LYS A 394 -11.09 9.28 27.04
C LYS A 394 -11.18 8.04 27.94
N ASP A 395 -12.27 7.94 28.70
CA ASP A 395 -12.47 6.79 29.59
C ASP A 395 -12.64 5.48 28.81
N ARG A 396 -13.36 5.54 27.68
CA ARG A 396 -13.53 4.38 26.78
C ARG A 396 -12.23 3.96 26.14
N GLU A 397 -11.42 4.91 25.66
CA GLU A 397 -10.12 4.63 25.06
C GLU A 397 -9.13 4.03 26.07
N ALA A 398 -9.12 4.54 27.31
CA ALA A 398 -8.32 3.97 28.39
C ALA A 398 -8.76 2.54 28.76
N MET A 399 -10.08 2.31 28.87
CA MET A 399 -10.63 0.98 29.14
C MET A 399 -10.29 -0.01 28.02
N ARG A 400 -10.50 0.41 26.76
CA ARG A 400 -10.18 -0.37 25.57
C ARG A 400 -8.69 -0.72 25.51
N THR A 401 -7.81 0.24 25.73
CA THR A 401 -6.36 0.01 25.80
C THR A 401 -6.00 -1.03 26.85
N LYS A 402 -6.62 -0.97 28.03
CA LYS A 402 -6.41 -1.98 29.09
C LYS A 402 -6.85 -3.38 28.67
N VAL A 403 -7.97 -3.51 27.97
CA VAL A 403 -8.46 -4.79 27.42
C VAL A 403 -7.48 -5.33 26.37
N LEU A 404 -7.06 -4.48 25.43
CA LEU A 404 -6.12 -4.84 24.36
C LEU A 404 -4.77 -5.30 24.92
N LEU A 405 -4.21 -4.58 25.91
CA LEU A 405 -2.95 -4.95 26.54
C LEU A 405 -3.07 -6.23 27.38
N LYS A 406 -4.22 -6.48 28.01
CA LYS A 406 -4.47 -7.75 28.71
C LYS A 406 -4.44 -8.93 27.74
N GLU A 407 -5.06 -8.77 26.58
CA GLU A 407 -5.08 -9.79 25.53
C GLU A 407 -3.68 -9.98 24.91
N PHE A 408 -2.95 -8.91 24.64
CA PHE A 408 -1.56 -8.95 24.21
C PHE A 408 -0.66 -9.71 25.20
N ASN A 409 -0.80 -9.44 26.50
CA ASN A 409 -0.05 -10.15 27.55
C ASN A 409 -0.40 -11.65 27.63
N ALA A 410 -1.62 -12.03 27.26
CA ALA A 410 -1.97 -13.45 27.14
C ALA A 410 -1.21 -14.10 25.97
N TYR A 411 -1.03 -13.39 24.84
CA TYR A 411 -0.22 -13.88 23.73
C TYR A 411 1.26 -14.02 24.10
N THR A 412 1.86 -13.03 24.76
CA THR A 412 3.26 -13.10 25.20
C THR A 412 3.49 -14.24 26.19
N THR A 413 2.54 -14.48 27.11
CA THR A 413 2.56 -15.61 28.04
C THR A 413 2.47 -16.94 27.29
N ALA A 414 1.56 -17.05 26.31
CA ALA A 414 1.37 -18.26 25.52
C ALA A 414 2.63 -18.66 24.72
N ILE A 415 3.33 -17.68 24.14
CA ILE A 415 4.56 -17.95 23.37
C ILE A 415 5.79 -18.21 24.26
N SER A 416 5.75 -17.82 25.53
CA SER A 416 6.85 -18.02 26.49
C SER A 416 6.83 -19.40 27.16
N ALA A 417 5.80 -20.22 26.91
CA ALA A 417 5.70 -21.57 27.46
C ALA A 417 6.74 -22.53 26.85
N ALA A 418 7.23 -23.49 27.63
CA ALA A 418 8.30 -24.43 27.24
C ALA A 418 8.00 -25.31 25.99
N LYS A 419 6.74 -25.37 25.54
CA LYS A 419 6.29 -26.02 24.29
C LYS A 419 5.34 -25.13 23.50
N ALA A 420 5.62 -23.83 23.47
CA ALA A 420 4.82 -22.86 22.74
C ALA A 420 4.70 -23.25 21.26
N LYS A 421 3.47 -23.15 20.75
CA LYS A 421 3.18 -23.27 19.32
C LYS A 421 2.92 -21.87 18.77
N LYS A 422 3.12 -21.71 17.46
CA LYS A 422 2.69 -20.49 16.77
C LYS A 422 1.20 -20.26 17.00
N LEU A 423 0.85 -19.01 17.28
CA LEU A 423 -0.54 -18.58 17.42
C LEU A 423 -1.23 -18.73 16.06
N LYS A 424 -2.42 -19.32 16.07
CA LYS A 424 -3.18 -19.57 14.83
C LYS A 424 -4.05 -18.37 14.44
N GLU A 425 -4.57 -17.68 15.45
CA GLU A 425 -5.49 -16.56 15.34
C GLU A 425 -5.11 -15.54 16.40
N VAL A 426 -5.21 -14.25 16.04
CA VAL A 426 -4.82 -13.13 16.87
C VAL A 426 -5.73 -11.94 16.58
N ARG A 427 -5.95 -11.09 17.60
CA ARG A 427 -6.62 -9.80 17.43
C ARG A 427 -5.60 -8.76 17.01
N VAL A 428 -5.69 -8.26 15.78
CA VAL A 428 -4.72 -7.28 15.22
C VAL A 428 -4.61 -6.02 16.09
N GLU A 429 -5.72 -5.50 16.61
CA GLU A 429 -5.71 -4.32 17.48
C GLU A 429 -4.98 -4.55 18.80
N ALA A 430 -5.02 -5.77 19.35
CA ALA A 430 -4.26 -6.11 20.56
C ALA A 430 -2.76 -6.15 20.27
N LEU A 431 -2.37 -6.68 19.10
CA LEU A 431 -0.99 -6.64 18.64
C LEU A 431 -0.50 -5.20 18.40
N ARG A 432 -1.29 -4.34 17.76
CA ARG A 432 -0.93 -2.93 17.53
C ARG A 432 -0.71 -2.18 18.85
N ALA A 433 -1.65 -2.32 19.79
CA ALA A 433 -1.54 -1.70 21.11
C ALA A 433 -0.32 -2.21 21.89
N GLY A 434 -0.10 -3.53 21.87
CA GLY A 434 1.04 -4.15 22.54
C GLY A 434 2.39 -3.81 21.92
N PHE A 435 2.51 -3.83 20.59
CA PHE A 435 3.73 -3.43 19.88
C PHE A 435 4.06 -1.96 20.12
N LYS A 436 3.06 -1.08 20.08
CA LYS A 436 3.22 0.33 20.49
C LYS A 436 3.75 0.44 21.93
N ASN A 437 3.16 -0.30 22.86
CA ASN A 437 3.57 -0.26 24.27
C ASN A 437 4.99 -0.81 24.50
N CYS A 438 5.34 -1.93 23.85
CA CYS A 438 6.70 -2.47 23.86
C CYS A 438 7.70 -1.48 23.24
N TRP A 439 7.31 -0.81 22.14
CA TRP A 439 8.14 0.19 21.47
C TRP A 439 8.46 1.38 22.38
N GLU A 440 7.44 1.93 23.05
CA GLU A 440 7.60 3.01 24.04
C GLU A 440 8.51 2.60 25.21
N GLN A 441 8.44 1.33 25.62
CA GLN A 441 9.29 0.76 26.68
C GLN A 441 10.66 0.27 26.19
N LYS A 442 10.95 0.38 24.88
CA LYS A 442 12.16 -0.15 24.23
C LYS A 442 12.33 -1.67 24.36
N ASP A 443 11.25 -2.40 24.54
CA ASP A 443 11.22 -3.86 24.55
C ASP A 443 11.10 -4.42 23.11
N PHE A 444 12.15 -4.22 22.31
CA PHE A 444 12.19 -4.68 20.92
C PHE A 444 12.19 -6.22 20.82
N LYS A 445 12.73 -6.90 21.84
CA LYS A 445 12.80 -8.36 21.88
C LYS A 445 11.42 -9.00 21.89
N THR A 446 10.47 -8.46 22.67
CA THR A 446 9.10 -8.98 22.69
C THR A 446 8.40 -8.77 21.34
N ILE A 447 8.61 -7.64 20.67
CA ILE A 447 8.07 -7.37 19.33
C ILE A 447 8.54 -8.43 18.33
N VAL A 448 9.85 -8.67 18.26
CA VAL A 448 10.44 -9.66 17.34
C VAL A 448 9.96 -11.08 17.68
N SER A 449 10.05 -11.47 18.96
CA SER A 449 9.69 -12.82 19.42
C SER A 449 8.22 -13.16 19.15
N LEU A 450 7.31 -12.20 19.38
CA LEU A 450 5.91 -12.38 19.10
C LEU A 450 5.61 -12.32 17.60
N GLY A 451 6.24 -11.40 16.85
CA GLY A 451 6.14 -11.32 15.39
C GLY A 451 6.49 -12.63 14.68
N ASP A 452 7.51 -13.36 15.16
CA ASP A 452 7.91 -14.66 14.61
C ASP A 452 6.91 -15.79 14.90
N MET A 453 6.08 -15.60 15.94
CA MET A 453 5.16 -16.60 16.49
C MET A 453 3.69 -16.38 16.13
N ILE A 454 3.34 -15.29 15.44
CA ILE A 454 1.99 -15.03 14.90
C ILE A 454 1.86 -15.47 13.43
N PRO A 455 0.63 -15.56 12.88
CA PRO A 455 0.43 -15.82 11.46
C PRO A 455 1.15 -14.77 10.61
N GLN A 456 2.03 -15.21 9.71
CA GLN A 456 2.87 -14.30 8.92
C GLN A 456 2.05 -13.43 7.97
N ASN A 457 0.90 -13.90 7.51
CA ASN A 457 0.00 -13.05 6.74
C ASN A 457 -0.52 -11.88 7.59
N ILE A 458 -0.82 -12.06 8.89
CA ILE A 458 -1.23 -10.95 9.75
C ILE A 458 -0.09 -9.94 9.95
N LEU A 459 1.12 -10.42 10.23
CA LEU A 459 2.28 -9.55 10.40
C LEU A 459 2.56 -8.74 9.13
N LEU A 460 2.58 -9.41 7.97
CA LEU A 460 2.97 -8.81 6.70
C LEU A 460 1.83 -7.98 6.07
N GLU A 461 0.56 -8.31 6.31
CA GLU A 461 -0.61 -7.61 5.76
C GLU A 461 -1.07 -6.42 6.63
N ASP A 462 -0.48 -6.21 7.81
CA ASP A 462 -0.73 -5.03 8.63
C ASP A 462 0.46 -4.05 8.61
N GLU A 463 0.27 -2.87 8.03
CA GLU A 463 1.30 -1.83 7.86
C GLU A 463 2.00 -1.49 9.20
N GLN A 464 1.23 -1.30 10.27
CA GLN A 464 1.77 -0.91 11.58
C GLN A 464 2.56 -2.06 12.23
N LEU A 465 2.03 -3.28 12.21
CA LEU A 465 2.73 -4.43 12.78
C LEU A 465 4.04 -4.73 12.07
N LEU A 466 4.02 -4.74 10.72
CA LEU A 466 5.21 -4.94 9.91
C LEU A 466 6.26 -3.88 10.22
N MET A 467 5.84 -2.61 10.28
CA MET A 467 6.72 -1.50 10.61
C MET A 467 7.36 -1.64 12.01
N TYR A 468 6.58 -1.92 13.05
CA TYR A 468 7.14 -2.13 14.40
C TYR A 468 8.14 -3.29 14.41
N TYR A 469 7.78 -4.41 13.79
CA TYR A 469 8.61 -5.61 13.73
C TYR A 469 9.93 -5.36 13.00
N ASP A 470 9.87 -4.76 11.82
CA ASP A 470 11.04 -4.47 11.00
C ASP A 470 12.03 -3.56 11.73
N ILE A 471 11.54 -2.47 12.33
CA ILE A 471 12.43 -1.53 13.02
C ILE A 471 12.95 -2.15 14.33
N ALA A 472 12.12 -2.94 15.03
CA ALA A 472 12.56 -3.68 16.20
C ALA A 472 13.66 -4.68 15.84
N LYS A 473 13.59 -5.34 14.68
CA LYS A 473 14.60 -6.28 14.18
C LYS A 473 15.95 -5.60 13.91
N ASP A 474 15.94 -4.38 13.36
CA ASP A 474 17.17 -3.59 13.15
C ASP A 474 17.80 -3.11 14.47
N ARG A 475 17.04 -3.11 15.58
CA ARG A 475 17.43 -2.60 16.89
C ARG A 475 17.63 -3.69 17.96
N PHE A 476 17.27 -4.93 17.65
CA PHE A 476 17.30 -6.10 18.53
C PHE A 476 18.71 -6.67 18.67
#